data_AF-A0A1M7T6C8-F1
#
_entry.id   AF-A0A1M7T6C8-F1
#
_cell.length_a   1.000
_cell.length_b   1.000
_cell.length_c   1.000
_cell.angle_alpha   90.00
_cell.angle_beta   90.00
_cell.angle_gamma   90.00
#
_symmetry.space_group_name_H-M   'P 1'
#
loop_
_entity.id
_entity.type
_entity.pdbx_description
1 polymer ?
#
loop_
_entity_poly.entity_id
_entity_poly.type
_entity_poly.pdbx_seq_one_letter_code
_entity_poly.pdbx_strand_id
1 'polypeptide(L)'
;MLPFGTLAENGKQHFKMSEMAALPERMERVPWFYRIIEEHVTLSLACRIDLTEYEAALERIRNNAQKLGLQYVNFDRFENPFAYQFRALMDQFHTDRPLLDPELADGKVDFYFDNRMEEGFISATWDDYMSSRPDETKNRYGAKPIFGNDQTFLPLQAADLWAWWVREWYEEDASELPTKMENFDFGTWRGKKRPCLTISYNEDQIVEGLMSTCVLTSD
;
A
#
# COMPACT_ATOMS: atom_id res chain seq x y z
N MET A 1 2.56 16.49 21.00
CA MET A 1 3.43 16.01 19.91
C MET A 1 3.31 16.83 18.63
N LEU A 2 2.10 17.27 18.22
CA LEU A 2 1.93 18.23 17.11
C LEU A 2 2.77 19.52 17.20
N PRO A 3 3.10 20.09 18.39
CA PRO A 3 4.12 21.14 18.57
C PRO A 3 5.46 20.94 17.86
N PHE A 4 5.86 19.69 17.61
CA PHE A 4 7.12 19.34 16.94
C PHE A 4 6.97 19.15 15.44
N GLY A 5 5.74 19.21 14.92
CA GLY A 5 5.39 19.12 13.52
C GLY A 5 5.72 20.39 12.73
N THR A 6 5.39 20.36 11.45
CA THR A 6 5.47 21.50 10.53
C THR A 6 4.14 22.24 10.51
N LEU A 7 4.16 23.53 10.17
CA LEU A 7 2.96 24.36 10.10
C LEU A 7 2.31 24.22 8.73
N ALA A 8 1.08 23.71 8.68
CA ALA A 8 0.28 23.65 7.47
C ALA A 8 -0.26 25.04 7.08
N GLU A 9 -0.76 25.20 5.85
CA GLU A 9 -1.31 26.47 5.34
C GLU A 9 -2.45 27.04 6.20
N ASN A 10 -3.22 26.17 6.86
CA ASN A 10 -4.30 26.55 7.77
C ASN A 10 -3.82 26.98 9.17
N GLY A 11 -2.50 27.07 9.38
CA GLY A 11 -1.89 27.46 10.65
C GLY A 11 -1.92 26.36 11.73
N LYS A 12 -2.37 25.15 11.41
CA LYS A 12 -2.30 24.01 12.32
C LYS A 12 -0.99 23.27 12.09
N GLN A 13 -0.45 22.71 13.18
CA GLN A 13 0.71 21.85 13.04
C GLN A 13 0.31 20.43 12.65
N HIS A 14 1.09 19.84 11.75
CA HIS A 14 0.89 18.48 11.26
C HIS A 14 2.22 17.73 11.15
N PHE A 15 2.14 16.42 10.90
CA PHE A 15 3.31 15.62 10.54
C PHE A 15 3.17 15.21 9.07
N LYS A 16 4.19 15.52 8.27
CA LYS A 16 4.37 14.99 6.91
C LYS A 16 5.81 14.58 6.73
N MET A 17 6.06 13.33 6.35
CA MET A 17 7.41 12.78 6.38
C MET A 17 8.34 13.46 5.38
N SER A 18 7.85 13.81 4.19
CA SER A 18 8.62 14.58 3.21
C SER A 18 9.05 15.96 3.73
N GLU A 19 8.20 16.62 4.53
CA GLU A 19 8.53 17.92 5.14
C GLU A 19 9.49 17.79 6.32
N MET A 20 9.45 16.65 7.02
CA MET A 20 10.41 16.30 8.06
C MET A 20 11.78 15.98 7.47
N ALA A 21 11.83 15.24 6.36
CA ALA A 21 13.05 14.90 5.65
C ALA A 21 13.76 16.10 5.01
N ALA A 22 13.06 17.22 4.82
CA ALA A 22 13.61 18.42 4.20
C ALA A 22 14.76 19.06 4.99
N LEU A 23 14.85 18.85 6.32
CA LEU A 23 15.90 19.43 7.16
C LEU A 23 16.37 18.44 8.24
N PRO A 24 17.69 18.30 8.50
CA PRO A 24 18.20 17.41 9.53
C PRO A 24 17.60 17.65 10.93
N GLU A 25 17.40 18.90 11.33
CA GLU A 25 16.84 19.26 12.64
C GLU A 25 15.37 18.87 12.80
N ARG A 26 14.66 18.64 11.69
CA ARG A 26 13.29 18.09 11.69
C ARG A 26 13.31 16.57 11.76
N MET A 27 14.24 15.93 11.06
CA MET A 27 14.46 14.48 11.15
C MET A 27 14.76 14.01 12.57
N GLU A 28 15.48 14.79 13.36
CA GLU A 28 15.74 14.50 14.79
C GLU A 28 14.46 14.36 15.63
N ARG A 29 13.32 14.87 15.14
CA ARG A 29 12.01 14.82 15.82
C ARG A 29 11.19 13.60 15.43
N VAL A 30 11.47 12.99 14.29
CA VAL A 30 10.72 11.81 13.78
C VAL A 30 10.67 10.65 14.78
N PRO A 31 11.76 10.31 15.53
CA PRO A 31 11.70 9.26 16.54
C PRO A 31 10.60 9.47 17.60
N TRP A 32 10.26 10.72 17.89
CA TRP A 32 9.27 11.05 18.91
C TRP A 32 7.84 10.76 18.41
N PHE A 33 7.56 11.04 17.14
CA PHE A 33 6.30 10.66 16.50
C PHE A 33 6.20 9.14 16.38
N TYR A 34 7.30 8.50 15.98
CA TYR A 34 7.36 7.06 15.84
C TYR A 34 7.04 6.32 17.15
N ARG A 35 7.53 6.78 18.30
CA ARG A 35 7.20 6.18 19.61
C ARG A 35 5.70 6.10 19.89
N ILE A 36 4.92 7.11 19.49
CA ILE A 36 3.45 7.06 19.62
C ILE A 36 2.86 5.99 18.71
N ILE A 37 3.34 5.90 17.47
CA ILE A 37 2.88 4.90 16.51
C ILE A 37 3.13 3.50 17.07
N GLU A 38 4.29 3.26 17.68
CA GLU A 38 4.63 1.97 18.27
C GLU A 38 3.71 1.53 19.42
N GLU A 39 3.13 2.47 20.15
CA GLU A 39 2.19 2.17 21.24
C GLU A 39 0.83 1.71 20.73
N HIS A 40 0.51 1.97 19.46
CA HIS A 40 -0.81 1.74 18.87
C HIS A 40 -0.83 0.76 17.69
N VAL A 41 0.32 0.45 17.08
CA VAL A 41 0.39 -0.40 15.90
C VAL A 41 0.72 -1.85 16.25
N THR A 42 -0.21 -2.75 15.91
CA THR A 42 -0.05 -4.20 16.05
C THR A 42 0.78 -4.81 14.91
N LEU A 43 0.52 -4.36 13.68
CA LEU A 43 1.07 -4.92 12.45
C LEU A 43 1.54 -3.80 11.52
N SER A 44 2.71 -4.00 10.91
CA SER A 44 3.15 -3.18 9.78
C SER A 44 2.81 -3.87 8.46
N LEU A 45 2.28 -3.12 7.48
CA LEU A 45 1.90 -3.62 6.16
C LEU A 45 2.56 -2.76 5.09
N ALA A 46 3.19 -3.38 4.11
CA ALA A 46 3.73 -2.71 2.93
C ALA A 46 3.35 -3.49 1.67
N CYS A 47 2.96 -2.77 0.62
CA CYS A 47 2.82 -3.33 -0.72
C CYS A 47 3.67 -2.49 -1.68
N ARG A 48 4.56 -3.14 -2.42
CA ARG A 48 5.47 -2.54 -3.38
C ARG A 48 5.22 -3.15 -4.76
N ILE A 49 5.31 -2.30 -5.78
CA ILE A 49 5.38 -2.72 -7.17
C ILE A 49 6.53 -1.97 -7.81
N ASP A 50 7.38 -2.69 -8.53
CA ASP A 50 8.36 -2.08 -9.42
C ASP A 50 7.67 -1.67 -10.72
N LEU A 51 7.74 -0.38 -11.06
CA LEU A 51 7.06 0.14 -12.24
C LEU A 51 7.65 -0.44 -13.54
N THR A 52 8.93 -0.78 -13.56
CA THR A 52 9.58 -1.39 -14.72
C THR A 52 9.03 -2.79 -14.98
N GLU A 53 8.89 -3.59 -13.92
CA GLU A 53 8.30 -4.94 -14.01
C GLU A 53 6.81 -4.87 -14.36
N TYR A 54 6.09 -3.88 -13.85
CA TYR A 54 4.68 -3.67 -14.17
C TYR A 54 4.48 -3.33 -15.65
N GLU A 55 5.27 -2.40 -16.18
CA GLU A 55 5.26 -2.04 -17.60
C GLU A 55 5.67 -3.22 -18.50
N ALA A 56 6.70 -3.95 -18.11
CA ALA A 56 7.14 -5.16 -18.81
C ALA A 56 6.03 -6.23 -18.83
N ALA A 57 5.30 -6.42 -17.74
CA ALA A 57 4.18 -7.35 -17.65
C ALA A 57 3.03 -6.97 -18.61
N LEU A 58 2.64 -5.69 -18.64
CA LEU A 58 1.63 -5.19 -19.58
C LEU A 58 2.06 -5.44 -21.04
N GLU A 59 3.31 -5.12 -21.36
CA GLU A 59 3.86 -5.28 -22.70
C GLU A 59 3.95 -6.75 -23.10
N ARG A 60 4.31 -7.64 -22.16
CA ARG A 60 4.33 -9.08 -22.40
C ARG A 60 2.94 -9.63 -22.74
N ILE A 61 1.91 -9.19 -22.02
CA ILE A 61 0.53 -9.60 -22.29
C ILE A 61 0.10 -9.11 -23.68
N ARG A 62 0.35 -7.83 -24.01
CA ARG A 62 0.03 -7.25 -25.33
C ARG A 62 0.71 -8.02 -26.47
N ASN A 63 2.01 -8.29 -26.34
CA ASN A 63 2.76 -9.04 -27.35
C ASN A 63 2.25 -10.48 -27.53
N ASN A 64 1.86 -11.15 -26.44
CA ASN A 64 1.31 -12.49 -26.52
C ASN A 64 -0.10 -12.49 -27.14
N ALA A 65 -0.94 -11.52 -26.81
CA ALA A 65 -2.25 -11.35 -27.43
C ALA A 65 -2.13 -11.10 -28.95
N GLN A 66 -1.19 -10.24 -29.36
CA GLN A 66 -0.93 -9.97 -30.77
C GLN A 66 -0.49 -11.23 -31.54
N LYS A 67 0.37 -12.07 -30.95
CA LYS A 67 0.77 -13.36 -31.56
C LYS A 67 -0.40 -14.33 -31.75
N LEU A 68 -1.44 -14.20 -30.94
CA LEU A 68 -2.69 -14.99 -31.05
C LEU A 68 -3.71 -14.36 -32.00
N GLY A 69 -3.39 -13.24 -32.66
CA GLY A 69 -4.30 -12.53 -33.56
C GLY A 69 -5.35 -11.67 -32.84
N LEU A 70 -5.21 -11.45 -31.53
CA LEU A 70 -6.05 -10.52 -30.78
C LEU A 70 -5.56 -9.09 -31.04
N GLN A 71 -6.47 -8.20 -31.43
CA GLN A 71 -6.12 -6.82 -31.78
C GLN A 71 -6.03 -5.89 -30.57
N TYR A 72 -6.73 -6.21 -29.48
CA TYR A 72 -6.86 -5.33 -28.33
C TYR A 72 -6.90 -6.13 -27.03
N VAL A 73 -6.15 -5.65 -26.03
CA VAL A 73 -6.20 -6.13 -24.65
C VAL A 73 -6.68 -4.97 -23.80
N ASN A 74 -7.84 -5.12 -23.16
CA ASN A 74 -8.34 -4.15 -22.21
C ASN A 74 -7.92 -4.52 -20.79
N PHE A 75 -6.97 -3.76 -20.24
CA PHE A 75 -6.60 -3.86 -18.82
C PHE A 75 -7.57 -3.07 -17.92
N ASP A 76 -8.53 -2.35 -18.51
CA ASP A 76 -9.46 -1.45 -17.86
C ASP A 76 -8.70 -0.54 -16.88
N ARG A 77 -9.03 -0.60 -15.59
CA ARG A 77 -8.45 0.25 -14.56
C ARG A 77 -7.07 -0.25 -14.11
N PHE A 78 -6.74 -1.51 -14.40
CA PHE A 78 -5.45 -2.12 -14.08
C PHE A 78 -4.36 -1.75 -15.09
N GLU A 79 -4.59 -0.79 -15.99
CA GLU A 79 -3.46 -0.09 -16.62
C GLU A 79 -2.75 0.85 -15.63
N ASN A 80 -3.47 1.35 -14.61
CA ASN A 80 -2.89 2.15 -13.54
C ASN A 80 -2.25 1.23 -12.47
N PRO A 81 -0.93 1.31 -12.23
CA PRO A 81 -0.26 0.48 -11.21
C PRO A 81 -0.80 0.70 -9.80
N PHE A 82 -1.33 1.89 -9.47
CA PHE A 82 -1.94 2.14 -8.17
C PHE A 82 -3.24 1.36 -7.98
N ALA A 83 -4.06 1.22 -9.03
CA ALA A 83 -5.29 0.44 -8.98
C ALA A 83 -4.98 -1.05 -8.73
N TYR A 84 -3.96 -1.57 -9.41
CA TYR A 84 -3.48 -2.92 -9.21
C TYR A 84 -2.89 -3.09 -7.79
N GLN A 85 -2.02 -2.19 -7.34
CA GLN A 85 -1.42 -2.23 -6.01
C GLN A 85 -2.46 -2.20 -4.90
N PHE A 86 -3.48 -1.36 -5.03
CA PHE A 86 -4.59 -1.29 -4.09
C PHE A 86 -5.30 -2.64 -3.95
N ARG A 87 -5.67 -3.25 -5.09
CA ARG A 87 -6.30 -4.58 -5.10
C ARG A 87 -5.39 -5.64 -4.49
N ALA A 88 -4.12 -5.64 -4.88
CA ALA A 88 -3.15 -6.61 -4.43
C ALA A 88 -2.91 -6.53 -2.92
N LEU A 89 -2.80 -5.30 -2.38
CA LEU A 89 -2.68 -5.07 -0.93
C LEU A 89 -3.86 -5.66 -0.17
N MET A 90 -5.09 -5.38 -0.60
CA MET A 90 -6.29 -5.86 0.09
C MET A 90 -6.41 -7.39 -0.01
N ASP A 91 -6.25 -7.94 -1.22
CA ASP A 91 -6.40 -9.37 -1.47
C ASP A 91 -5.36 -10.19 -0.68
N GLN A 92 -4.09 -9.76 -0.73
CA GLN A 92 -3.01 -10.45 -0.04
C GLN A 92 -3.11 -10.30 1.48
N PHE A 93 -3.46 -9.11 1.98
CA PHE A 93 -3.67 -8.93 3.42
C PHE A 93 -4.74 -9.89 3.97
N HIS A 94 -5.89 -10.03 3.30
CA HIS A 94 -6.93 -10.94 3.78
C HIS A 94 -6.59 -12.43 3.62
N THR A 95 -5.71 -12.75 2.67
CA THR A 95 -5.17 -14.10 2.49
C THR A 95 -4.20 -14.45 3.61
N ASP A 96 -3.30 -13.53 3.96
CA ASP A 96 -2.18 -13.81 4.86
C ASP A 96 -2.44 -13.44 6.32
N ARG A 97 -3.44 -12.59 6.62
CA ARG A 97 -3.72 -12.17 8.00
C ARG A 97 -3.86 -13.30 9.03
N PRO A 98 -4.38 -14.51 8.71
CA PRO A 98 -4.41 -15.59 9.70
C PRO A 98 -3.02 -16.06 10.13
N LEU A 99 -1.99 -15.80 9.32
CA LEU A 99 -0.59 -16.12 9.61
C LEU A 99 0.12 -15.02 10.42
N LEU A 100 -0.44 -13.81 10.46
CA LEU A 100 0.20 -12.64 11.07
C LEU A 100 -0.15 -12.49 12.55
N ASP A 101 -1.43 -12.61 12.88
CA ASP A 101 -1.94 -12.42 14.23
C ASP A 101 -3.29 -13.17 14.38
N PRO A 102 -3.45 -14.07 15.37
CA PRO A 102 -4.72 -14.73 15.64
C PRO A 102 -5.89 -13.74 15.87
N GLU A 103 -5.63 -12.56 16.45
CA GLU A 103 -6.68 -11.55 16.67
C GLU A 103 -7.16 -10.93 15.36
N LEU A 104 -6.31 -10.90 14.32
CA LEU A 104 -6.67 -10.41 12.98
C LEU A 104 -7.38 -11.47 12.13
N ALA A 105 -7.29 -12.76 12.50
CA ALA A 105 -7.82 -13.87 11.70
C ALA A 105 -9.33 -13.75 11.47
N ASP A 106 -10.09 -13.36 12.51
CA ASP A 106 -11.55 -13.30 12.49
C ASP A 106 -12.12 -11.86 12.54
N GLY A 107 -11.27 -10.87 12.81
CA GLY A 107 -11.68 -9.47 12.89
C GLY A 107 -12.12 -8.87 11.55
N LYS A 108 -12.97 -7.85 11.62
CA LYS A 108 -13.24 -6.96 10.47
C LYS A 108 -12.20 -5.86 10.40
N VAL A 109 -11.81 -5.49 9.18
CA VAL A 109 -10.81 -4.43 8.94
C VAL A 109 -11.43 -3.33 8.09
N ASP A 110 -11.38 -2.10 8.62
CA ASP A 110 -11.68 -0.88 7.89
C ASP A 110 -10.39 -0.33 7.29
N PHE A 111 -10.42 -0.02 6.00
CA PHE A 111 -9.27 0.57 5.32
C PHE A 111 -9.41 2.08 5.20
N TYR A 112 -8.36 2.80 5.61
CA TYR A 112 -8.26 4.25 5.51
C TYR A 112 -7.09 4.61 4.60
N PHE A 113 -7.33 5.51 3.65
CA PHE A 113 -6.33 5.99 2.70
C PHE A 113 -6.25 7.51 2.73
N ASP A 114 -5.09 8.03 2.31
CA ASP A 114 -4.91 9.47 2.07
C ASP A 114 -5.76 9.90 0.87
N ASN A 115 -6.19 11.15 0.83
CA ASN A 115 -6.94 11.71 -0.31
C ASN A 115 -6.08 11.66 -1.57
N ARG A 116 -6.58 10.97 -2.60
CA ARG A 116 -5.88 10.75 -3.88
C ARG A 116 -6.85 10.81 -5.05
N MET A 117 -6.33 10.97 -6.27
CA MET A 117 -7.16 11.02 -7.48
C MET A 117 -7.90 9.70 -7.73
N GLU A 118 -7.37 8.60 -7.20
CA GLU A 118 -7.90 7.24 -7.34
C GLU A 118 -9.13 6.96 -6.47
N GLU A 119 -9.49 7.84 -5.52
CA GLU A 119 -10.66 7.67 -4.65
C GLU A 119 -11.94 7.40 -5.44
N GLY A 120 -12.18 8.18 -6.49
CA GLY A 120 -13.39 8.05 -7.31
C GLY A 120 -13.47 6.70 -8.01
N PHE A 121 -12.33 6.16 -8.44
CA PHE A 121 -12.25 4.83 -9.02
C PHE A 121 -12.53 3.74 -7.99
N ILE A 122 -11.79 3.74 -6.87
CA ILE A 122 -11.92 2.73 -5.80
C ILE A 122 -13.36 2.74 -5.29
N SER A 123 -13.95 3.92 -5.16
CA SER A 123 -15.34 4.07 -4.76
C SER A 123 -16.32 3.52 -5.78
N ALA A 124 -16.08 3.69 -7.08
CA ALA A 124 -16.97 3.22 -8.13
C ALA A 124 -16.94 1.70 -8.31
N THR A 125 -15.82 1.04 -7.96
CA THR A 125 -15.65 -0.41 -8.18
C THR A 125 -15.76 -1.25 -6.92
N TRP A 126 -15.98 -0.64 -5.76
CA TRP A 126 -16.05 -1.34 -4.48
C TRP A 126 -17.12 -2.43 -4.43
N ASP A 127 -18.32 -2.15 -4.95
CA ASP A 127 -19.44 -3.10 -4.88
C ASP A 127 -19.18 -4.31 -5.78
N ASP A 128 -18.66 -4.08 -7.00
CA ASP A 128 -18.24 -5.14 -7.92
C ASP A 128 -17.11 -5.98 -7.32
N TYR A 129 -16.08 -5.30 -6.77
CA TYR A 129 -14.99 -5.92 -6.04
C TYR A 129 -15.51 -6.82 -4.93
N MET A 130 -16.38 -6.32 -4.06
CA MET A 130 -16.92 -7.09 -2.93
C MET A 130 -17.78 -8.24 -3.42
N SER A 131 -18.63 -8.03 -4.43
CA SER A 131 -19.53 -9.08 -4.97
C SER A 131 -18.78 -10.32 -5.44
N SER A 132 -17.58 -10.13 -6.00
CA SER A 132 -16.72 -11.20 -6.53
C SER A 132 -16.03 -12.05 -5.45
N ARG A 133 -16.09 -11.64 -4.18
CA ARG A 133 -15.39 -12.35 -3.08
C ARG A 133 -16.20 -13.50 -2.49
N PRO A 134 -15.56 -14.57 -2.02
CA PRO A 134 -16.22 -15.59 -1.20
C PRO A 134 -16.83 -14.96 0.06
N ASP A 135 -17.96 -15.50 0.55
CA ASP A 135 -18.65 -14.95 1.72
C ASP A 135 -17.78 -14.92 2.97
N GLU A 136 -16.90 -15.92 3.13
CA GLU A 136 -15.90 -15.94 4.20
C GLU A 136 -15.02 -14.69 4.14
N THR A 137 -14.47 -14.34 2.97
CA THR A 137 -13.65 -13.15 2.77
C THR A 137 -14.47 -11.86 2.90
N LYS A 138 -15.70 -11.81 2.39
CA LYS A 138 -16.58 -10.63 2.51
C LYS A 138 -16.83 -10.26 3.97
N ASN A 139 -17.05 -11.26 4.83
CA ASN A 139 -17.33 -11.06 6.25
C ASN A 139 -16.13 -10.51 7.04
N ARG A 140 -14.94 -10.50 6.43
CA ARG A 140 -13.69 -9.98 7.01
C ARG A 140 -13.43 -8.52 6.67
N TYR A 141 -14.10 -7.98 5.66
CA TYR A 141 -14.06 -6.55 5.38
C TYR A 141 -15.01 -5.80 6.30
N GLY A 142 -14.56 -4.64 6.77
CA GLY A 142 -15.37 -3.66 7.47
C GLY A 142 -16.21 -2.82 6.51
N ALA A 143 -16.24 -1.52 6.75
CA ALA A 143 -16.82 -0.53 5.86
C ALA A 143 -16.02 -0.42 4.55
N LYS A 144 -16.66 0.21 3.56
CA LYS A 144 -16.00 0.66 2.33
C LYS A 144 -14.77 1.53 2.68
N PRO A 145 -13.67 1.42 1.91
CA PRO A 145 -12.49 2.27 2.09
C PRO A 145 -12.83 3.75 2.23
N ILE A 146 -12.25 4.40 3.23
CA ILE A 146 -12.45 5.81 3.54
C ILE A 146 -11.20 6.58 3.12
N PHE A 147 -11.40 7.62 2.33
CA PHE A 147 -10.34 8.56 1.95
C PHE A 147 -10.45 9.79 2.85
N GLY A 148 -9.33 10.17 3.44
CA GLY A 148 -9.31 11.18 4.48
C GLY A 148 -8.10 12.10 4.41
N ASN A 149 -8.21 13.19 5.15
CA ASN A 149 -7.13 14.14 5.35
C ASN A 149 -6.33 13.77 6.61
N ASP A 150 -5.01 13.62 6.45
CA ASP A 150 -4.06 13.25 7.51
C ASP A 150 -3.98 14.26 8.68
N GLN A 151 -4.45 15.49 8.49
CA GLN A 151 -4.60 16.49 9.56
C GLN A 151 -5.82 16.26 10.45
N THR A 152 -6.79 15.46 9.97
CA THR A 152 -8.03 15.13 10.71
C THR A 152 -8.08 13.69 11.18
N PHE A 153 -7.37 12.79 10.49
CA PHE A 153 -7.25 11.38 10.85
C PHE A 153 -5.77 11.01 11.00
N LEU A 154 -5.24 11.21 12.21
CA LEU A 154 -3.81 11.04 12.54
C LEU A 154 -3.19 9.69 12.15
N PRO A 155 -3.90 8.55 12.13
CA PRO A 155 -3.33 7.30 11.62
C PRO A 155 -2.77 7.39 10.19
N LEU A 156 -3.27 8.31 9.35
CA LEU A 156 -2.69 8.54 8.01
C LEU A 156 -1.29 9.16 8.07
N GLN A 157 -0.97 9.95 9.10
CA GLN A 157 0.40 10.45 9.31
C GLN A 157 1.35 9.30 9.66
N ALA A 158 0.86 8.29 10.39
CA ALA A 158 1.63 7.08 10.67
C ALA A 158 1.88 6.26 9.40
N ALA A 159 0.86 6.15 8.53
CA ALA A 159 1.00 5.51 7.22
C ALA A 159 1.99 6.27 6.32
N ASP A 160 1.99 7.61 6.33
CA ASP A 160 2.94 8.45 5.58
C ASP A 160 4.39 8.23 6.04
N LEU A 161 4.62 8.20 7.37
CA LEU A 161 5.93 7.86 7.94
C LEU A 161 6.39 6.47 7.46
N TRP A 162 5.52 5.46 7.57
CA TRP A 162 5.85 4.10 7.19
C TRP A 162 6.15 3.97 5.70
N ALA A 163 5.30 4.53 4.84
CA ALA A 163 5.47 4.48 3.39
C ALA A 163 6.76 5.16 2.93
N TRP A 164 7.16 6.26 3.56
CA TRP A 164 8.42 6.93 3.26
C TRP A 164 9.62 6.04 3.60
N TRP A 165 9.66 5.47 4.81
CA TRP A 165 10.78 4.62 5.22
C TRP A 165 10.88 3.32 4.42
N VAL A 166 9.73 2.72 4.10
CA VAL A 166 9.68 1.56 3.20
C VAL A 166 10.35 1.90 1.87
N ARG A 167 10.04 3.07 1.28
CA ARG A 167 10.68 3.51 0.03
C ARG A 167 12.19 3.63 0.19
N GLU A 168 12.67 4.36 1.20
CA GLU A 168 14.12 4.55 1.42
C GLU A 168 14.86 3.21 1.59
N TRP A 169 14.30 2.28 2.35
CA TRP A 169 14.91 0.97 2.55
C TRP A 169 15.02 0.16 1.26
N TYR A 170 14.00 0.23 0.40
CA TYR A 170 14.03 -0.42 -0.90
C TYR A 170 14.96 0.26 -1.90
N GLU A 171 15.08 1.58 -1.85
CA GLU A 171 16.03 2.32 -2.70
C GLU A 171 17.49 2.02 -2.32
N GLU A 172 17.77 1.71 -1.04
CA GLU A 172 19.12 1.41 -0.57
C GLU A 172 19.62 -0.01 -0.90
N ASP A 173 18.78 -1.04 -0.68
CA ASP A 173 19.19 -2.45 -0.78
C ASP A 173 18.61 -3.16 -2.02
N ALA A 174 17.49 -2.66 -2.56
CA ALA A 174 16.74 -3.26 -3.68
C ALA A 174 16.35 -4.75 -3.51
N SER A 175 16.57 -5.33 -2.33
CA SER A 175 16.19 -6.70 -1.99
C SER A 175 14.67 -6.84 -1.82
N GLU A 176 14.16 -8.08 -1.85
CA GLU A 176 12.73 -8.36 -1.67
C GLU A 176 12.21 -7.93 -0.29
N LEU A 177 13.02 -8.17 0.74
CA LEU A 177 12.80 -7.70 2.11
C LEU A 177 14.07 -7.00 2.63
N PRO A 178 14.12 -5.65 2.59
CA PRO A 178 15.29 -4.90 3.03
C PRO A 178 15.68 -5.23 4.47
N THR A 179 16.97 -5.48 4.71
CA THR A 179 17.49 -5.83 6.05
C THR A 179 17.11 -4.78 7.09
N LYS A 180 17.11 -3.50 6.71
CA LYS A 180 16.70 -2.41 7.60
C LYS A 180 15.21 -2.43 7.93
N MET A 181 14.36 -2.80 6.98
CA MET A 181 12.92 -2.95 7.20
C MET A 181 12.62 -4.08 8.20
N GLU A 182 13.25 -5.25 8.01
CA GLU A 182 13.10 -6.41 8.92
C GLU A 182 13.50 -6.07 10.36
N ASN A 183 14.51 -5.20 10.51
CA ASN A 183 15.06 -4.81 11.80
C ASN A 183 14.49 -3.50 12.35
N PHE A 184 13.50 -2.90 11.67
CA PHE A 184 12.94 -1.59 12.01
C PHE A 184 14.06 -0.56 12.25
N ASP A 185 15.05 -0.53 11.34
CA ASP A 185 16.25 0.30 11.41
C ASP A 185 16.07 1.57 10.58
N PHE A 186 15.83 2.67 11.27
CA PHE A 186 15.60 3.99 10.68
C PHE A 186 16.92 4.80 10.61
N GLY A 187 18.06 4.11 10.63
CA GLY A 187 19.40 4.71 10.58
C GLY A 187 19.87 5.21 11.94
N THR A 188 19.36 6.35 12.40
CA THR A 188 19.80 6.96 13.67
C THR A 188 19.02 6.47 14.89
N TRP A 189 17.93 5.73 14.68
CA TRP A 189 17.18 5.05 15.73
C TRP A 189 16.63 3.70 15.24
N ARG A 190 16.21 2.86 16.19
CA ARG A 190 15.55 1.59 15.91
C ARG A 190 14.18 1.55 16.57
N GLY A 191 13.23 0.92 15.89
CA GLY A 191 11.94 0.59 16.45
C GLY A 191 11.92 -0.78 17.13
N LYS A 192 10.86 -1.00 17.89
CA LYS A 192 10.41 -2.29 18.40
C LYS A 192 9.95 -3.15 17.22
N LYS A 193 10.52 -4.36 17.14
CA LYS A 193 10.07 -5.39 16.20
C LYS A 193 8.60 -5.76 16.45
N ARG A 194 7.86 -5.89 15.37
CA ARG A 194 6.47 -6.36 15.34
C ARG A 194 6.24 -7.15 14.05
N PRO A 195 5.14 -7.94 13.95
CA PRO A 195 4.75 -8.55 12.70
C PRO A 195 4.77 -7.53 11.57
N CYS A 196 5.29 -7.94 10.41
CA CYS A 196 5.36 -7.13 9.22
C CYS A 196 4.96 -7.99 8.03
N LEU A 197 3.89 -7.62 7.32
CA LEU A 197 3.54 -8.20 6.04
C LEU A 197 4.09 -7.31 4.93
N THR A 198 4.91 -7.90 4.08
CA THR A 198 5.49 -7.23 2.92
C THR A 198 5.01 -7.94 1.68
N ILE A 199 4.40 -7.20 0.77
CA ILE A 199 3.79 -7.70 -0.45
C ILE A 199 4.55 -7.10 -1.63
N SER A 200 5.11 -7.96 -2.46
CA SER A 200 5.76 -7.59 -3.71
C SER A 200 5.35 -8.57 -4.80
N TYR A 201 5.40 -8.10 -6.05
CA TYR A 201 5.13 -8.93 -7.22
C TYR A 201 6.21 -8.68 -8.25
N ASN A 202 6.79 -9.77 -8.76
CA ASN A 202 7.64 -9.70 -9.95
C ASN A 202 6.78 -9.69 -11.23
N GLU A 203 7.42 -9.48 -12.38
CA GLU A 203 6.75 -9.47 -13.69
C GLU A 203 5.83 -10.70 -13.92
N ASP A 204 6.29 -11.89 -13.53
CA ASP A 204 5.52 -13.13 -13.72
C ASP A 204 4.21 -13.15 -12.95
N GLN A 205 4.28 -12.78 -11.67
CA GLN A 205 3.11 -12.72 -10.81
C GLN A 205 2.16 -11.58 -11.23
N ILE A 206 2.70 -10.45 -11.73
CA ILE A 206 1.89 -9.35 -12.27
C ILE A 206 1.13 -9.83 -13.51
N VAL A 207 1.79 -10.57 -14.40
CA VAL A 207 1.09 -11.12 -15.59
C VAL A 207 0.00 -12.09 -15.20
N GLU A 208 0.27 -13.02 -14.28
CA GLU A 208 -0.75 -13.95 -13.79
C GLU A 208 -1.95 -13.20 -13.19
N GLY A 209 -1.68 -12.22 -12.33
CA GLY A 209 -2.70 -11.37 -11.72
C GLY A 209 -3.55 -10.64 -12.76
N LEU A 210 -2.91 -9.95 -13.71
CA LEU A 210 -3.61 -9.21 -14.77
C LEU A 210 -4.42 -10.12 -15.70
N MET A 211 -3.86 -11.27 -16.10
CA MET A 211 -4.54 -12.23 -16.98
C MET A 211 -5.82 -12.81 -16.35
N SER A 212 -5.86 -12.94 -15.02
CA SER A 212 -7.08 -13.36 -14.30
C SER A 212 -8.20 -12.31 -14.32
N THR A 213 -7.88 -11.08 -14.72
CA THR A 213 -8.79 -9.91 -14.63
C THR A 213 -9.09 -9.25 -15.97
N CYS A 214 -8.22 -9.40 -16.97
CA CYS A 214 -8.40 -8.76 -18.26
C CYS A 214 -9.44 -9.48 -19.13
N VAL A 215 -10.14 -8.70 -19.96
CA VAL A 215 -11.04 -9.23 -20.98
C VAL A 215 -10.30 -9.25 -22.31
N LEU A 216 -10.22 -10.43 -22.93
CA LEU A 216 -9.67 -10.61 -24.28
C LEU A 216 -10.83 -10.63 -25.29
N THR A 217 -10.75 -9.80 -26.32
CA THR A 217 -11.77 -9.75 -27.39
C THR A 217 -11.16 -10.13 -28.73
N SER A 218 -11.76 -11.10 -29.42
CA SER A 218 -11.57 -11.36 -30.85
C SER A 218 -12.76 -10.78 -31.62
N ASP A 219 -12.51 -10.14 -32.76
CA ASP A 219 -13.57 -9.74 -33.70
C ASP A 219 -14.42 -10.94 -34.17
#